data_AF-A0AAJ3C4I4-F1
#
_entry.id   AF-A0AAJ3C4I4-F1
#
_cell.length_a   1.000
_cell.length_b   1.000
_cell.length_c   1.000
_cell.angle_alpha   90.00
_cell.angle_beta   90.00
_cell.angle_gamma   90.00
#
_symmetry.space_group_name_H-M   'P 1'
#
loop_
_entity.id
_entity.type
_entity.pdbx_description
1 polymer ?
#
loop_
_entity_poly.entity_id
_entity_poly.type
_entity_poly.pdbx_seq_one_letter_code
_entity_poly.pdbx_strand_id
1 'polypeptide(L)'
;MQTPIGKTSIAVALGLSLTACSMFSEPKREPYYPALRDTVYSDEDITVIESNNVLKTAIKSNQYVNVADLDEVNNNAAKVFAEVLNSSSVTVKDIQNKQFHEGLKTIIKQFTCELYASKQPADSVQLCPLDSKIVDNNLDYLPFEDGLRFTQRLSTTLNDDEDKLQLELFLKSTHERSLDSLWGAVHELGRFKNSQLSEDSLVLTINMKVYKKSDSNLRWMYLHPEPLVFFVVLPPVDLIINRPNEVESMDFAYRSAKLLVVDSR
;
A
#
# COMPACT_ATOMS: atom_id res chain seq x y z
N MET A 1 -25.50 -88.01 7.03
CA MET A 1 -26.52 -87.85 8.09
C MET A 1 -26.59 -86.38 8.48
N GLN A 2 -27.79 -85.95 8.82
CA GLN A 2 -28.28 -84.56 8.88
C GLN A 2 -27.57 -83.65 9.90
N THR A 3 -27.54 -82.37 9.56
CA THR A 3 -27.49 -81.16 10.42
C THR A 3 -28.64 -81.19 11.47
N PRO A 4 -28.77 -80.31 12.52
CA PRO A 4 -28.54 -78.85 12.41
C PRO A 4 -28.30 -77.99 13.71
N ILE A 5 -28.24 -76.67 13.49
CA ILE A 5 -28.61 -75.49 14.34
C ILE A 5 -27.66 -75.02 15.48
N GLY A 6 -27.11 -73.81 15.30
CA GLY A 6 -27.54 -72.70 16.16
C GLY A 6 -26.51 -71.67 16.67
N LYS A 7 -26.79 -70.40 16.32
CA LYS A 7 -26.53 -69.14 17.06
C LYS A 7 -25.14 -68.50 16.89
N THR A 8 -25.04 -67.48 16.02
CA THR A 8 -25.04 -66.03 16.33
C THR A 8 -24.08 -65.63 17.45
N SER A 9 -23.04 -64.85 17.12
CA SER A 9 -22.95 -63.43 17.55
C SER A 9 -21.60 -62.74 17.25
N ILE A 10 -21.76 -61.54 16.69
CA ILE A 10 -21.03 -60.29 16.94
C ILE A 10 -19.65 -60.10 16.32
N ALA A 11 -19.68 -59.19 15.35
CA ALA A 11 -18.57 -58.49 14.72
C ALA A 11 -17.75 -57.65 15.72
N VAL A 12 -16.44 -57.61 15.50
CA VAL A 12 -15.60 -56.47 15.88
C VAL A 12 -14.76 -56.13 14.66
N ALA A 13 -15.35 -55.38 13.73
CA ALA A 13 -14.58 -54.62 12.76
C ALA A 13 -14.04 -53.39 13.50
N LEU A 14 -12.77 -53.45 13.92
CA LEU A 14 -12.03 -52.27 14.37
C LEU A 14 -11.87 -51.34 13.16
N GLY A 15 -12.82 -50.42 13.02
CA GLY A 15 -12.67 -49.25 12.18
C GLY A 15 -11.55 -48.40 12.76
N LEU A 16 -10.36 -48.51 12.17
CA LEU A 16 -9.32 -47.51 12.30
C LEU A 16 -9.86 -46.23 11.66
N SER A 17 -10.41 -45.35 12.51
CA SER A 17 -10.75 -43.98 12.16
C SER A 17 -9.45 -43.26 11.79
N LEU A 18 -9.15 -43.22 10.49
CA LEU A 18 -8.17 -42.29 9.93
C LEU A 18 -8.73 -40.88 10.11
N THR A 19 -8.49 -40.29 11.28
CA THR A 19 -8.54 -38.83 11.44
C THR A 19 -7.36 -38.25 10.68
N ALA A 20 -7.51 -38.15 9.37
CA ALA A 20 -6.70 -37.24 8.57
C ALA A 20 -7.11 -35.82 9.00
N CYS A 21 -6.41 -35.27 9.99
CA CYS A 21 -6.33 -33.83 10.15
C CYS A 21 -5.63 -33.31 8.91
N SER A 22 -6.42 -32.95 7.90
CA SER A 22 -5.95 -32.24 6.73
C SER A 22 -5.33 -30.93 7.21
N MET A 23 -4.02 -30.92 7.43
CA MET A 23 -3.22 -29.69 7.48
C MET A 23 -3.20 -29.13 6.06
N PHE A 24 -4.34 -28.60 5.60
CA PHE A 24 -4.34 -27.59 4.56
C PHE A 24 -3.92 -26.29 5.24
N SER A 25 -2.62 -26.14 5.49
CA SER A 25 -2.06 -24.80 5.52
C SER A 25 -2.35 -24.22 4.14
N GLU A 26 -3.10 -23.11 4.08
CA GLU A 26 -3.20 -22.34 2.84
C GLU A 26 -1.78 -22.14 2.31
N PRO A 27 -1.53 -22.37 1.01
CA PRO A 27 -0.20 -22.17 0.45
C PRO A 27 0.21 -20.75 0.79
N LYS A 28 1.29 -20.61 1.57
CA LYS A 28 1.88 -19.30 1.86
C LYS A 28 2.26 -18.68 0.53
N ARG A 29 1.48 -17.69 0.10
CA ARG A 29 1.76 -16.86 -1.06
C ARG A 29 3.05 -16.11 -0.74
N GLU A 30 4.19 -16.56 -1.25
CA GLU A 30 5.46 -15.89 -1.04
C GLU A 30 6.00 -15.30 -2.35
N PRO A 31 6.52 -14.06 -2.32
CA PRO A 31 6.56 -13.11 -1.20
C PRO A 31 5.30 -12.23 -1.07
N TYR A 32 5.07 -11.67 0.12
CA TYR A 32 3.93 -10.83 0.50
C TYR A 32 4.36 -9.79 1.55
N TYR A 33 3.83 -8.58 1.46
CA TYR A 33 4.10 -7.57 2.50
C TYR A 33 3.36 -7.92 3.81
N PRO A 34 3.88 -7.51 4.98
CA PRO A 34 3.18 -7.64 6.25
C PRO A 34 1.78 -7.02 6.20
N ALA A 35 0.82 -7.61 6.92
CA ALA A 35 -0.54 -7.13 6.97
C ALA A 35 -0.65 -5.88 7.86
N LEU A 36 -1.12 -4.77 7.29
CA LEU A 36 -1.38 -3.49 7.95
C LEU A 36 -2.22 -3.66 9.23
N ARG A 37 -3.20 -4.55 9.18
CA ARG A 37 -4.07 -4.86 10.32
C ARG A 37 -3.26 -5.26 11.57
N ASP A 38 -2.16 -5.95 11.36
CA ASP A 38 -1.39 -6.63 12.40
C ASP A 38 -0.09 -5.85 12.74
N THR A 39 0.16 -4.71 12.08
CA THR A 39 1.33 -3.85 12.37
C THR A 39 1.13 -2.96 13.61
N VAL A 40 2.25 -2.51 14.18
CA VAL A 40 2.28 -1.66 15.39
C VAL A 40 1.89 -0.22 15.06
N TYR A 41 0.85 0.29 15.74
CA TYR A 41 0.32 1.63 15.59
C TYR A 41 1.03 2.67 16.46
N SER A 42 1.40 2.29 17.69
CA SER A 42 1.91 3.18 18.74
C SER A 42 3.07 2.55 19.50
N ASP A 43 3.83 3.38 20.22
CA ASP A 43 4.98 2.97 21.04
C ASP A 43 4.64 1.96 22.17
N GLU A 44 3.34 1.75 22.45
CA GLU A 44 2.83 0.75 23.40
C GLU A 44 2.61 -0.65 22.77
N ASP A 45 3.15 -0.91 21.58
CA ASP A 45 3.01 -2.17 20.83
C ASP A 45 1.56 -2.58 20.50
N ILE A 46 0.63 -1.62 20.54
CA ILE A 46 -0.78 -1.85 20.16
C ILE A 46 -0.89 -1.93 18.64
N THR A 47 -1.53 -2.99 18.14
CA THR A 47 -1.71 -3.18 16.70
C THR A 47 -2.76 -2.24 16.10
N VAL A 48 -2.74 -2.05 14.77
CA VAL A 48 -3.75 -1.24 14.06
C VAL A 48 -5.17 -1.75 14.28
N ILE A 49 -5.39 -3.07 14.37
CA ILE A 49 -6.73 -3.63 14.56
C ILE A 49 -7.26 -3.45 15.98
N GLU A 50 -6.39 -3.51 16.97
CA GLU A 50 -6.71 -3.33 18.38
C GLU A 50 -6.93 -1.84 18.72
N SER A 51 -6.15 -0.94 18.12
CA SER A 51 -6.22 0.50 18.40
C SER A 51 -7.43 1.19 17.78
N ASN A 52 -8.03 2.16 18.46
CA ASN A 52 -9.06 3.03 17.90
C ASN A 52 -8.42 4.18 17.10
N ASN A 53 -7.87 3.87 15.93
CA ASN A 53 -7.23 4.87 15.07
C ASN A 53 -8.14 5.31 13.90
N VAL A 54 -7.87 6.50 13.37
CA VAL A 54 -8.64 7.13 12.29
C VAL A 54 -8.56 6.36 10.97
N LEU A 55 -7.43 5.71 10.69
CA LEU A 55 -7.23 4.87 9.50
C LEU A 55 -8.16 3.65 9.51
N LYS A 56 -8.24 2.92 10.62
CA LYS A 56 -9.17 1.80 10.83
C LYS A 56 -10.60 2.25 10.62
N THR A 57 -10.96 3.44 11.10
CA THR A 57 -12.31 4.00 10.93
C THR A 57 -12.62 4.27 9.45
N ALA A 58 -11.70 4.91 8.72
CA ALA A 58 -11.86 5.18 7.30
C ALA A 58 -12.00 3.90 6.47
N ILE A 59 -11.16 2.88 6.72
CA ILE A 59 -11.22 1.57 6.05
C ILE A 59 -12.57 0.89 6.29
N LYS A 60 -12.99 0.76 7.55
CA LYS A 60 -14.24 0.07 7.90
C LYS A 60 -15.49 0.79 7.41
N SER A 61 -15.40 2.10 7.21
CA SER A 61 -16.50 2.94 6.75
C SER A 61 -16.47 3.16 5.23
N ASN A 62 -15.52 2.54 4.52
CA ASN A 62 -15.34 2.69 3.07
C ASN A 62 -15.17 4.15 2.62
N GLN A 63 -14.47 4.94 3.43
CA GLN A 63 -14.18 6.34 3.15
C GLN A 63 -12.94 6.45 2.27
N TYR A 64 -13.15 6.38 0.96
CA TYR A 64 -12.10 6.54 -0.02
C TYR A 64 -12.65 7.15 -1.32
N VAL A 65 -11.78 7.77 -2.10
CA VAL A 65 -12.07 8.28 -3.44
C VAL A 65 -11.10 7.69 -4.46
N ASN A 66 -11.50 7.61 -5.72
CA ASN A 66 -10.58 7.15 -6.77
C ASN A 66 -9.49 8.20 -6.99
N VAL A 67 -8.22 7.80 -7.00
CA VAL A 67 -7.08 8.70 -7.26
C VAL A 67 -7.18 9.34 -8.65
N ALA A 68 -7.70 8.61 -9.63
CA ALA A 68 -7.86 9.13 -10.99
C ALA A 68 -9.00 10.16 -11.12
N ASP A 69 -9.86 10.31 -10.10
CA ASP A 69 -10.89 11.34 -10.04
C ASP A 69 -10.34 12.59 -9.33
N LEU A 70 -9.73 13.47 -10.12
CA LEU A 70 -9.01 14.64 -9.59
C LEU A 70 -9.93 15.59 -8.82
N ASP A 71 -11.19 15.70 -9.23
CA ASP A 71 -12.17 16.59 -8.61
C ASP A 71 -12.59 16.05 -7.23
N GLU A 72 -12.90 14.76 -7.13
CA GLU A 72 -13.21 14.12 -5.83
C GLU A 72 -12.03 14.17 -4.86
N VAL A 73 -10.81 13.95 -5.35
CA VAL A 73 -9.59 14.09 -4.55
C VAL A 73 -9.43 15.53 -4.04
N ASN A 74 -9.59 16.52 -4.91
CA ASN A 74 -9.54 17.93 -4.52
C ASN A 74 -10.63 18.27 -3.50
N ASN A 75 -11.87 17.81 -3.71
CA ASN A 75 -13.01 18.06 -2.82
C ASN A 75 -12.81 17.47 -1.41
N ASN A 76 -12.02 16.40 -1.28
CA ASN A 76 -11.71 15.76 -0.01
C ASN A 76 -10.33 16.16 0.57
N ALA A 77 -9.53 16.97 -0.12
CA ALA A 77 -8.18 17.36 0.31
C ALA A 77 -8.16 17.98 1.73
N ALA A 78 -9.15 18.81 2.07
CA ALA A 78 -9.23 19.42 3.42
C ALA A 78 -9.45 18.40 4.55
N LYS A 79 -10.03 17.22 4.24
CA LYS A 79 -10.18 16.13 5.22
C LYS A 79 -8.90 15.31 5.31
N VAL A 80 -8.36 14.92 4.14
CA VAL A 80 -7.15 14.09 4.03
C VAL A 80 -5.93 14.79 4.64
N PHE A 81 -5.86 16.11 4.52
CA PHE A 81 -4.76 16.93 5.00
C PHE A 81 -5.25 17.91 6.07
N ALA A 82 -6.01 17.42 7.04
CA ALA A 82 -6.57 18.27 8.09
C ALA A 82 -5.49 18.99 8.92
N GLU A 83 -4.28 18.43 9.01
CA GLU A 83 -3.12 19.06 9.66
C GLU A 83 -2.77 20.41 9.02
N VAL A 84 -2.98 20.55 7.71
CA VAL A 84 -2.73 21.79 6.95
C VAL A 84 -3.69 22.91 7.37
N LEU A 85 -4.90 22.58 7.84
CA LEU A 85 -5.86 23.60 8.29
C LEU A 85 -5.37 24.37 9.51
N ASN A 86 -4.49 23.78 10.30
CA ASN A 86 -3.90 24.40 11.49
C ASN A 86 -2.52 25.04 11.20
N SER A 87 -2.00 24.92 9.97
CA SER A 87 -0.74 25.50 9.56
C SER A 87 -0.93 26.92 9.01
N SER A 88 -0.09 27.86 9.45
CA SER A 88 -0.05 29.21 8.87
C SER A 88 0.71 29.28 7.54
N SER A 89 1.38 28.20 7.15
CA SER A 89 2.41 28.22 6.10
C SER A 89 2.02 27.43 4.84
N VAL A 90 1.16 26.42 4.98
CA VAL A 90 0.58 25.66 3.86
C VAL A 90 -0.92 25.85 3.88
N THR A 91 -1.54 26.03 2.71
CA THR A 91 -2.99 26.04 2.56
C THR A 91 -3.45 24.83 1.76
N VAL A 92 -4.72 24.44 1.90
CA VAL A 92 -5.30 23.35 1.11
C VAL A 92 -5.22 23.64 -0.42
N LYS A 93 -5.19 24.92 -0.82
CA LYS A 93 -5.01 25.27 -2.23
C LYS A 93 -3.63 24.92 -2.78
N ASP A 94 -2.62 24.86 -1.90
CA ASP A 94 -1.25 24.51 -2.27
C ASP A 94 -1.06 23.01 -2.51
N ILE A 95 -2.08 22.21 -2.24
CA ILE A 95 -2.10 20.76 -2.46
C ILE A 95 -3.23 20.35 -3.42
N GLN A 96 -4.23 21.20 -3.65
CA GLN A 96 -5.26 21.05 -4.71
C GLN A 96 -4.74 21.54 -6.07
N ASN A 97 -3.60 21.02 -6.52
CA ASN A 97 -2.99 21.43 -7.79
C ASN A 97 -2.59 20.25 -8.65
N LYS A 98 -2.26 20.55 -9.91
CA LYS A 98 -1.85 19.56 -10.91
C LYS A 98 -0.59 18.80 -10.48
N GLN A 99 0.36 19.47 -9.83
CA GLN A 99 1.63 18.90 -9.39
C GLN A 99 1.41 17.79 -8.35
N PHE A 100 0.44 17.94 -7.45
CA PHE A 100 0.07 16.91 -6.49
C PHE A 100 -0.43 15.65 -7.21
N HIS A 101 -1.37 15.81 -8.15
CA HIS A 101 -1.93 14.70 -8.91
C HIS A 101 -0.88 13.98 -9.79
N GLU A 102 -0.02 14.73 -10.47
CA GLU A 102 1.09 14.14 -11.26
C GLU A 102 2.15 13.48 -10.38
N GLY A 103 2.44 14.05 -9.21
CA GLY A 103 3.32 13.43 -8.21
C GLY A 103 2.75 12.11 -7.70
N LEU A 104 1.47 12.09 -7.37
CA LEU A 104 0.77 10.91 -6.88
C LEU A 104 0.75 9.80 -7.94
N LYS A 105 0.41 10.17 -9.19
CA LYS A 105 0.48 9.27 -10.34
C LYS A 105 1.89 8.71 -10.53
N THR A 106 2.92 9.55 -10.48
CA THR A 106 4.32 9.14 -10.65
C THR A 106 4.76 8.14 -9.59
N ILE A 107 4.46 8.40 -8.31
CA ILE A 107 4.79 7.48 -7.20
C ILE A 107 4.10 6.14 -7.37
N ILE A 108 2.79 6.14 -7.63
CA ILE A 108 2.01 4.91 -7.82
C ILE A 108 2.57 4.10 -8.99
N LYS A 109 2.84 4.76 -10.12
CA LYS A 109 3.38 4.10 -11.31
C LYS A 109 4.79 3.57 -11.09
N GLN A 110 5.68 4.33 -10.45
CA GLN A 110 7.02 3.84 -10.12
C GLN A 110 6.96 2.60 -9.22
N PHE A 111 6.21 2.68 -8.11
CA PHE A 111 6.06 1.57 -7.19
C PHE A 111 5.54 0.32 -7.90
N THR A 112 4.49 0.49 -8.72
CA THR A 112 3.86 -0.61 -9.45
C THR A 112 4.80 -1.22 -10.48
N CYS A 113 5.61 -0.40 -11.17
CA CYS A 113 6.60 -0.86 -12.13
C CYS A 113 7.70 -1.70 -11.47
N GLU A 114 8.23 -1.25 -10.33
CA GLU A 114 9.22 -2.01 -9.56
C GLU A 114 8.64 -3.32 -9.02
N LEU A 115 7.39 -3.29 -8.56
CA LEU A 115 6.68 -4.49 -8.13
C LEU A 115 6.50 -5.48 -9.29
N TYR A 116 6.08 -4.99 -10.46
CA TYR A 116 5.95 -5.80 -11.67
C TYR A 116 7.29 -6.45 -12.05
N ALA A 117 8.35 -5.65 -12.17
CA ALA A 117 9.70 -6.07 -12.53
C ALA A 117 10.28 -7.14 -11.60
N SER A 118 10.05 -7.01 -10.28
CA SER A 118 10.53 -7.98 -9.27
C SER A 118 10.08 -9.43 -9.52
N LYS A 119 9.02 -9.63 -10.31
CA LYS A 119 8.43 -10.94 -10.66
C LYS A 119 8.56 -11.32 -12.13
N GLN A 120 9.17 -10.47 -12.96
CA GLN A 120 9.39 -10.81 -14.36
C GLN A 120 10.70 -11.60 -14.56
N PRO A 121 10.80 -12.38 -15.65
CA PRO A 121 12.03 -13.08 -16.02
C PRO A 121 13.25 -12.15 -16.13
N ALA A 122 14.42 -12.65 -15.74
CA ALA A 122 15.67 -11.88 -15.73
C ALA A 122 16.10 -11.34 -17.11
N ASP A 123 15.63 -11.96 -18.20
CA ASP A 123 15.92 -11.58 -19.58
C ASP A 123 14.93 -10.54 -20.17
N SER A 124 13.93 -10.12 -19.38
CA SER A 124 13.03 -9.03 -19.76
C SER A 124 13.62 -7.66 -19.42
N VAL A 125 13.04 -6.59 -19.98
CA VAL A 125 13.45 -5.20 -19.73
C VAL A 125 12.22 -4.36 -19.41
N GLN A 126 12.29 -3.61 -18.31
CA GLN A 126 11.19 -2.78 -17.81
C GLN A 126 11.71 -1.37 -17.64
N LEU A 127 10.93 -0.41 -18.10
CA LEU A 127 11.28 1.01 -18.05
C LEU A 127 10.35 1.71 -17.07
N CYS A 128 10.87 1.98 -15.87
CA CYS A 128 10.10 2.67 -14.85
C CYS A 128 10.23 4.22 -14.96
N PRO A 129 9.16 4.97 -14.60
CA PRO A 129 9.03 6.39 -14.96
C PRO A 129 10.12 7.35 -14.44
N LEU A 130 10.58 7.18 -13.20
CA LEU A 130 11.42 8.20 -12.53
C LEU A 130 12.87 8.21 -13.01
N ASP A 131 13.40 7.06 -13.42
CA ASP A 131 14.79 6.94 -13.81
C ASP A 131 14.97 6.67 -15.30
N SER A 132 13.92 6.23 -16.01
CA SER A 132 14.04 5.61 -17.35
C SER A 132 15.16 4.56 -17.43
N LYS A 133 15.60 4.04 -16.26
CA LYS A 133 16.61 3.01 -16.13
C LYS A 133 15.91 1.67 -16.16
N ILE A 134 16.64 0.70 -16.70
CA ILE A 134 16.30 -0.69 -16.59
C ILE A 134 16.35 -1.04 -15.10
N VAL A 135 15.24 -1.55 -14.58
CA VAL A 135 15.17 -2.08 -13.22
C VAL A 135 15.55 -3.56 -13.23
N ASP A 136 16.14 -4.01 -12.13
CA ASP A 136 16.51 -5.41 -11.97
C ASP A 136 15.25 -6.29 -11.87
N ASN A 137 15.31 -7.45 -12.53
CA ASN A 137 14.21 -8.40 -12.63
C ASN A 137 14.49 -9.67 -11.84
N ASN A 138 13.43 -10.47 -11.65
CA ASN A 138 13.49 -11.77 -11.00
C ASN A 138 14.21 -11.69 -9.64
N LEU A 139 13.78 -10.74 -8.83
CA LEU A 139 14.43 -10.43 -7.56
C LEU A 139 14.11 -11.47 -6.48
N ASP A 140 13.11 -12.34 -6.71
CA ASP A 140 12.56 -13.30 -5.74
C ASP A 140 11.96 -12.66 -4.46
N TYR A 141 12.28 -11.40 -4.15
CA TYR A 141 11.72 -10.57 -3.08
C TYR A 141 10.82 -9.43 -3.63
N LEU A 142 10.08 -8.75 -2.75
CA LEU A 142 9.36 -7.52 -3.08
C LEU A 142 10.22 -6.27 -2.84
N PRO A 143 10.07 -5.18 -3.63
CA PRO A 143 11.01 -4.04 -3.61
C PRO A 143 11.33 -3.42 -2.23
N PHE A 144 10.41 -3.45 -1.27
CA PHE A 144 10.60 -2.90 0.08
C PHE A 144 10.99 -3.96 1.13
N GLU A 145 11.04 -5.24 0.78
CA GLU A 145 11.57 -6.28 1.68
C GLU A 145 13.10 -6.30 1.65
N ASP A 146 13.66 -6.25 0.44
CA ASP A 146 15.11 -6.26 0.19
C ASP A 146 15.45 -5.38 -1.04
N GLY A 147 16.72 -5.19 -1.33
CA GLY A 147 17.21 -4.44 -2.49
C GLY A 147 17.25 -2.93 -2.28
N LEU A 148 16.93 -2.18 -3.34
CA LEU A 148 17.15 -0.73 -3.36
C LEU A 148 16.26 0.01 -2.35
N ARG A 149 14.97 -0.36 -2.24
CA ARG A 149 14.02 0.35 -1.37
C ARG A 149 14.12 -0.05 0.11
N PHE A 150 14.92 -1.07 0.42
CA PHE A 150 15.34 -1.31 1.80
C PHE A 150 16.12 -0.11 2.35
N THR A 151 17.02 0.50 1.56
CA THR A 151 17.84 1.63 2.02
C THR A 151 17.41 2.99 1.44
N GLN A 152 16.84 3.04 0.24
CA GLN A 152 16.55 4.28 -0.47
C GLN A 152 15.05 4.55 -0.59
N ARG A 153 14.65 5.80 -0.31
CA ARG A 153 13.28 6.27 -0.54
C ARG A 153 12.91 6.16 -2.01
N LEU A 154 11.65 5.81 -2.27
CA LEU A 154 11.05 6.06 -3.57
C LEU A 154 10.44 7.47 -3.51
N SER A 155 10.97 8.41 -4.28
CA SER A 155 10.60 9.82 -4.19
C SER A 155 10.47 10.50 -5.55
N THR A 156 9.55 11.44 -5.66
CA THR A 156 9.40 12.34 -6.81
C THR A 156 9.32 13.79 -6.33
N THR A 157 9.79 14.73 -7.15
CA THR A 157 9.73 16.16 -6.85
C THR A 157 9.17 16.90 -8.04
N LEU A 158 8.11 17.67 -7.81
CA LEU A 158 7.37 18.41 -8.84
C LEU A 158 7.38 19.88 -8.47
N ASN A 159 7.74 20.73 -9.42
CA ASN A 159 7.62 22.18 -9.30
C ASN A 159 6.36 22.65 -10.03
N ASP A 160 5.76 23.73 -9.56
CA ASP A 160 4.74 24.44 -10.32
C ASP A 160 5.35 25.19 -11.51
N ASP A 161 4.48 25.61 -12.44
CA ASP A 161 4.90 26.28 -13.67
C ASP A 161 5.57 27.64 -13.39
N GLU A 162 5.32 28.23 -12.21
CA GLU A 162 5.91 29.50 -11.75
C GLU A 162 7.20 29.32 -10.93
N ASP A 163 7.63 28.08 -10.66
CA ASP A 163 8.78 27.75 -9.79
C ASP A 163 8.69 28.37 -8.38
N LYS A 164 7.46 28.55 -7.88
CA LYS A 164 7.13 29.10 -6.56
C LYS A 164 6.66 28.06 -5.56
N LEU A 165 6.19 26.90 -6.02
CA LEU A 165 5.71 25.79 -5.23
C LEU A 165 6.42 24.51 -5.64
N GLN A 166 6.91 23.75 -4.66
CA GLN A 166 7.51 22.44 -4.89
C GLN A 166 6.86 21.41 -3.96
N LEU A 167 6.48 20.29 -4.55
CA LEU A 167 5.93 19.13 -3.85
C LEU A 167 6.91 17.98 -3.98
N GLU A 168 7.37 17.45 -2.85
CA GLU A 168 8.15 16.21 -2.77
C GLU A 168 7.26 15.13 -2.18
N LEU A 169 6.92 14.12 -2.97
CA LEU A 169 6.19 12.94 -2.50
C LEU A 169 7.16 11.78 -2.38
N PHE A 170 7.06 10.99 -1.31
CA PHE A 170 7.95 9.86 -1.11
C PHE A 170 7.35 8.74 -0.25
N LEU A 171 7.81 7.52 -0.51
CA LEU A 171 7.72 6.36 0.37
C LEU A 171 9.05 6.26 1.13
N LYS A 172 8.97 6.13 2.46
CA LYS A 172 10.17 5.92 3.30
C LYS A 172 10.83 4.58 2.95
N SER A 173 12.15 4.49 3.05
CA SER A 173 12.78 3.18 2.94
C SER A 173 12.49 2.32 4.17
N THR A 174 12.62 1.00 4.04
CA THR A 174 12.38 0.07 5.16
C THR A 174 13.38 0.27 6.31
N HIS A 175 14.59 0.74 5.99
CA HIS A 175 15.58 1.14 6.98
C HIS A 175 15.14 2.39 7.77
N GLU A 176 14.42 3.32 7.14
CA GLU A 176 13.90 4.51 7.83
C GLU A 176 12.67 4.19 8.68
N ARG A 177 11.79 3.31 8.20
CA ARG A 177 10.62 2.81 8.93
C ARG A 177 10.33 1.36 8.55
N SER A 178 10.38 0.49 9.56
CA SER A 178 10.07 -0.94 9.40
C SER A 178 8.65 -1.17 8.86
N LEU A 179 8.48 -2.23 8.07
CA LEU A 179 7.18 -2.74 7.63
C LEU A 179 6.38 -3.42 8.77
N ASP A 180 6.98 -3.59 9.95
CA ASP A 180 6.25 -4.01 11.15
C ASP A 180 5.47 -2.85 11.81
N SER A 181 5.73 -1.62 11.37
CA SER A 181 5.06 -0.41 11.85
C SER A 181 4.03 0.07 10.83
N LEU A 182 2.92 0.63 11.31
CA LEU A 182 1.94 1.32 10.44
C LEU A 182 2.60 2.32 9.47
N TRP A 183 3.69 2.96 9.90
CA TRP A 183 4.37 4.00 9.14
C TRP A 183 5.35 3.46 8.10
N GLY A 184 5.45 2.13 7.96
CA GLY A 184 6.12 1.47 6.85
C GLY A 184 5.52 1.89 5.50
N ALA A 185 6.33 1.85 4.45
CA ALA A 185 5.96 2.37 3.14
C ALA A 185 4.80 1.63 2.47
N VAL A 186 4.68 0.33 2.70
CA VAL A 186 3.70 -0.54 2.05
C VAL A 186 3.32 -1.72 2.93
N HIS A 187 2.05 -2.06 2.92
CA HIS A 187 1.50 -3.23 3.61
C HIS A 187 0.42 -3.89 2.76
N GLU A 188 0.12 -5.17 2.99
CA GLU A 188 -1.18 -5.71 2.58
C GLU A 188 -2.25 -5.27 3.57
N LEU A 189 -3.48 -5.03 3.14
CA LEU A 189 -4.51 -4.45 4.01
C LEU A 189 -4.84 -5.36 5.22
N GLY A 190 -5.00 -6.65 4.98
CA GLY A 190 -5.60 -7.59 5.92
C GLY A 190 -7.12 -7.40 6.05
N ARG A 191 -7.76 -8.33 6.76
CA ARG A 191 -9.23 -8.35 6.86
C ARG A 191 -9.77 -7.36 7.88
N PHE A 192 -10.50 -6.34 7.41
CA PHE A 192 -11.28 -5.43 8.24
C PHE A 192 -12.79 -5.68 8.09
N LYS A 193 -13.49 -5.85 9.22
CA LYS A 193 -14.95 -6.02 9.21
C LYS A 193 -15.64 -4.80 8.58
N ASN A 194 -16.55 -5.04 7.63
CA ASN A 194 -17.31 -4.05 6.84
C ASN A 194 -16.52 -3.29 5.75
N SER A 195 -15.23 -3.59 5.57
CA SER A 195 -14.46 -3.07 4.43
C SER A 195 -14.91 -3.75 3.13
N GLN A 196 -15.04 -2.96 2.07
CA GLN A 196 -15.23 -3.40 0.69
C GLN A 196 -13.88 -3.53 -0.06
N LEU A 197 -12.79 -3.10 0.56
CA LEU A 197 -11.43 -3.30 0.04
C LEU A 197 -11.02 -4.76 0.25
N SER A 198 -10.29 -5.32 -0.73
CA SER A 198 -9.79 -6.68 -0.62
C SER A 198 -8.71 -6.76 0.45
N GLU A 199 -8.66 -7.88 1.19
CA GLU A 199 -7.68 -8.07 2.27
C GLU A 199 -6.23 -8.13 1.77
N ASP A 200 -6.03 -8.51 0.52
CA ASP A 200 -4.73 -8.54 -0.17
C ASP A 200 -4.44 -7.25 -0.96
N SER A 201 -5.28 -6.21 -0.82
CA SER A 201 -4.99 -4.89 -1.42
C SER A 201 -3.77 -4.27 -0.76
N LEU A 202 -2.92 -3.62 -1.55
CA LEU A 202 -1.74 -2.95 -1.01
C LEU A 202 -2.11 -1.57 -0.47
N VAL A 203 -1.53 -1.17 0.66
CA VAL A 203 -1.70 0.15 1.26
C VAL A 203 -0.36 0.85 1.29
N LEU A 204 -0.23 1.91 0.50
CA LEU A 204 0.95 2.78 0.48
C LEU A 204 0.80 3.90 1.50
N THR A 205 1.84 4.10 2.31
CA THR A 205 1.98 5.25 3.22
C THR A 205 2.81 6.33 2.54
N ILE A 206 2.16 7.28 1.89
CA ILE A 206 2.84 8.34 1.13
C ILE A 206 3.06 9.55 2.03
N ASN A 207 4.30 10.04 2.03
CA ASN A 207 4.72 11.23 2.75
C ASN A 207 4.87 12.37 1.73
N MET A 208 4.47 13.58 2.11
CA MET A 208 4.55 14.76 1.26
C MET A 208 5.16 15.93 2.01
N LYS A 209 6.14 16.57 1.38
CA LYS A 209 6.69 17.86 1.80
C LYS A 209 6.29 18.94 0.82
N VAL A 210 5.93 20.09 1.37
CA VAL A 210 5.54 21.27 0.60
C VAL A 210 6.55 22.38 0.87
N TYR A 211 7.13 22.89 -0.21
CA TYR A 211 8.05 24.02 -0.16
C TYR A 211 7.48 25.17 -0.97
N LYS A 212 7.63 26.40 -0.48
CA LYS A 212 7.33 27.61 -1.26
C LYS A 212 8.52 28.55 -1.30
N LYS A 213 8.64 29.28 -2.41
CA LYS A 213 9.43 30.51 -2.47
C LYS A 213 8.52 31.69 -2.16
N SER A 214 9.08 32.71 -1.51
CA SER A 214 8.40 34.01 -1.37
C SER A 214 8.93 34.96 -2.44
N ASP A 215 8.13 35.94 -2.85
CA ASP A 215 8.58 36.95 -3.82
C ASP A 215 9.80 37.75 -3.31
N SER A 216 10.01 37.80 -1.99
CA SER A 216 11.15 38.43 -1.32
C SER A 216 12.36 37.51 -1.08
N ASN A 217 12.21 36.20 -1.23
CA ASN A 217 13.26 35.22 -0.93
C ASN A 217 13.14 34.03 -1.88
N LEU A 218 14.10 33.94 -2.81
CA LEU A 218 14.21 32.91 -3.84
C LEU A 218 14.62 31.53 -3.29
N ARG A 219 14.89 31.40 -1.98
CA ARG A 219 15.17 30.11 -1.35
C ARG A 219 13.88 29.36 -1.06
N TRP A 220 13.90 28.04 -1.33
CA TRP A 220 12.84 27.15 -0.90
C TRP A 220 12.71 27.15 0.62
N MET A 221 11.54 27.51 1.11
CA MET A 221 11.20 27.43 2.52
C MET A 221 10.29 26.23 2.74
N TYR A 222 10.70 25.34 3.65
CA TYR A 222 9.90 24.21 4.08
C TYR A 222 8.80 24.71 5.02
N LEU A 223 7.55 24.34 4.72
CA LEU A 223 6.39 25.03 5.30
C LEU A 223 5.71 24.26 6.44
N HIS A 224 6.10 23.01 6.71
CA HIS A 224 5.52 22.22 7.79
C HIS A 224 6.61 21.34 8.42
N PRO A 225 6.87 21.34 9.73
CA PRO A 225 8.04 20.65 10.30
C PRO A 225 8.07 19.13 10.03
N GLU A 226 6.91 18.50 9.92
CA GLU A 226 6.76 17.08 9.59
C GLU A 226 6.14 16.90 8.20
N PRO A 227 6.48 15.85 7.45
CA PRO A 227 5.80 15.58 6.18
C PRO A 227 4.32 15.26 6.44
N LEU A 228 3.46 15.74 5.55
CA LEU A 228 2.05 15.32 5.51
C LEU A 228 2.00 13.85 5.12
N VAL A 229 1.15 13.05 5.78
CA VAL A 229 1.05 11.61 5.52
C VAL A 229 -0.36 11.26 5.09
N PHE A 230 -0.48 10.47 4.03
CA PHE A 230 -1.75 9.98 3.54
C PHE A 230 -1.60 8.57 2.96
N PHE A 231 -2.73 7.89 2.80
CA PHE A 231 -2.75 6.47 2.45
C PHE A 231 -3.43 6.23 1.10
N VAL A 232 -2.78 5.46 0.24
CA VAL A 232 -3.34 5.03 -1.03
C VAL A 232 -3.46 3.53 -1.06
N VAL A 233 -4.65 3.04 -1.38
CA VAL A 233 -4.91 1.62 -1.57
C VAL A 233 -4.76 1.28 -3.04
N LEU A 234 -3.88 0.34 -3.35
CA LEU A 234 -3.69 -0.23 -4.68
C LEU A 234 -4.32 -1.63 -4.77
N PRO A 235 -4.56 -2.14 -5.99
CA PRO A 235 -4.93 -3.53 -6.18
C PRO A 235 -3.91 -4.51 -5.57
N PRO A 236 -4.29 -5.77 -5.37
CA PRO A 236 -3.38 -6.82 -4.92
C PRO A 236 -2.21 -7.05 -5.86
N VAL A 237 -1.09 -7.54 -5.30
CA VAL A 237 0.14 -7.86 -6.05
C VAL A 237 -0.15 -8.70 -7.29
N ASP A 238 -0.96 -9.75 -7.16
CA ASP A 238 -1.27 -10.69 -8.26
C ASP A 238 -2.01 -10.00 -9.41
N LEU A 239 -2.86 -9.01 -9.11
CA LEU A 239 -3.55 -8.25 -10.16
C LEU A 239 -2.64 -7.23 -10.85
N ILE A 240 -1.53 -6.87 -10.21
CA ILE A 240 -0.52 -5.95 -10.72
C ILE A 240 0.50 -6.70 -11.58
N ILE A 241 1.07 -7.81 -11.08
CA ILE A 241 2.17 -8.52 -11.73
C ILE A 241 1.73 -9.37 -12.93
N ASN A 242 0.46 -9.81 -12.96
CA ASN A 242 -0.08 -10.63 -14.06
C ASN A 242 -0.59 -9.80 -15.25
N ARG A 243 -0.20 -8.52 -15.33
CA ARG A 243 -0.55 -7.65 -16.45
C ARG A 243 0.33 -7.97 -17.66
N PRO A 244 -0.11 -7.70 -18.90
CA PRO A 244 0.66 -8.08 -20.08
C PRO A 244 2.03 -7.42 -20.21
N ASN A 245 2.22 -6.25 -19.60
CA ASN A 245 3.46 -5.49 -19.57
C ASN A 245 3.43 -4.47 -18.42
N GLU A 246 4.57 -3.82 -18.17
CA GLU A 246 4.74 -2.83 -17.11
C GLU A 246 3.86 -1.58 -17.32
N VAL A 247 3.61 -1.18 -18.56
CA VAL A 247 2.76 0.00 -18.87
C VAL A 247 1.31 -0.26 -18.49
N GLU A 248 0.76 -1.41 -18.92
CA GLU A 248 -0.58 -1.84 -18.54
C GLU A 248 -0.70 -2.07 -17.03
N SER A 249 0.37 -2.56 -16.39
CA SER A 249 0.45 -2.71 -14.94
C SER A 249 0.32 -1.36 -14.23
N MET A 250 1.16 -0.39 -14.60
CA MET A 250 1.16 0.97 -14.08
C MET A 250 -0.20 1.67 -14.28
N ASP A 251 -0.78 1.58 -15.47
CA ASP A 251 -2.06 2.22 -15.79
C ASP A 251 -3.24 1.54 -15.11
N PHE A 252 -3.21 0.22 -14.96
CA PHE A 252 -4.21 -0.52 -14.19
C PHE A 252 -4.17 -0.11 -12.71
N ALA A 253 -2.99 -0.11 -12.10
CA ALA A 253 -2.84 0.23 -10.69
C ALA A 253 -3.28 1.67 -10.40
N TYR A 254 -2.86 2.64 -11.23
CA TYR A 254 -3.24 4.04 -11.07
C TYR A 254 -4.76 4.25 -11.20
N ARG A 255 -5.42 3.66 -12.22
CA ARG A 255 -6.88 3.80 -12.41
C ARG A 255 -7.71 3.14 -11.31
N SER A 256 -7.14 2.14 -10.65
CA SER A 256 -7.79 1.37 -9.59
C SER A 256 -7.44 1.89 -8.19
N ALA A 257 -6.48 2.81 -8.09
CA ALA A 257 -5.97 3.32 -6.83
C ALA A 257 -7.04 4.15 -6.11
N LYS A 258 -7.10 4.00 -4.79
CA LYS A 258 -8.05 4.69 -3.93
C LYS A 258 -7.31 5.48 -2.86
N LEU A 259 -7.56 6.79 -2.79
CA LEU A 259 -7.07 7.63 -1.70
C LEU A 259 -8.00 7.43 -0.50
N LEU A 260 -7.45 7.03 0.65
CA LEU A 260 -8.23 6.94 1.88
C LEU A 260 -8.53 8.34 2.40
N VAL A 261 -9.81 8.62 2.69
CA VAL A 261 -10.25 9.87 3.29
C VAL A 261 -10.21 9.68 4.81
N VAL A 262 -9.01 9.79 5.36
CA VAL A 262 -8.78 9.74 6.81
C VAL A 262 -9.00 11.14 7.38
N ASP A 263 -10.03 11.31 8.21
CA ASP A 263 -10.30 12.57 8.90
C ASP A 263 -9.62 12.55 10.28
N SER A 264 -8.58 13.35 10.46
CA SER A 264 -7.81 13.44 11.71
C SER A 264 -8.29 14.54 12.68
N ARG A 265 -9.45 15.17 12.40
CA ARG A 265 -10.06 16.22 13.22
C ARG A 265 -10.79 15.72 14.47
#